data_AF-A0A803NJZ0-F1
#
_entry.id   AF-A0A803NJZ0-F1
#
_cell.length_a   1.000
_cell.length_b   1.000
_cell.length_c   1.000
_cell.angle_alpha   90.00
_cell.angle_beta   90.00
_cell.angle_gamma   90.00
#
_symmetry.space_group_name_H-M   'P 1'
#
loop_
_entity.id
_entity.type
_entity.pdbx_description
1 polymer ?
#
loop_
_entity_poly.entity_id
_entity_poly.type
_entity_poly.pdbx_seq_one_letter_code
_entity_poly.pdbx_strand_id
1 'polypeptide(L)'
;MHQRKAEMARHSDCFIALPGGYGTLEELLEVITWAQLGIHDKPVGLLNVEGYYDYLLTFIDQAVEEGFIFPSQRNILISAPNAPELVKKLEEYVPLHEGVVAKAKWEVEQVELNLNLQKSIAR
;
A
#
# COMPACT_ATOMS: atom_id res chain seq x y z
N MET A 1 -10.76 -13.47 6.17
CA MET A 1 -9.76 -12.37 6.18
C MET A 1 -9.72 -11.61 4.86
N HIS A 2 -9.58 -12.27 3.70
CA HIS A 2 -9.44 -11.60 2.40
C HIS A 2 -10.55 -10.59 2.05
N GLN A 3 -11.83 -10.93 2.28
CA GLN A 3 -12.93 -10.02 1.96
C GLN A 3 -12.95 -8.74 2.82
N ARG A 4 -12.61 -8.85 4.11
CA ARG A 4 -12.51 -7.69 5.02
C ARG A 4 -11.40 -6.74 4.58
N LYS A 5 -10.22 -7.27 4.28
CA LYS A 5 -9.06 -6.48 3.85
C LYS A 5 -9.32 -5.81 2.50
N ALA A 6 -9.94 -6.52 1.55
CA ALA A 6 -10.30 -5.97 0.25
C ALA A 6 -11.31 -4.82 0.34
N GLU A 7 -12.36 -4.94 1.18
CA GLU A 7 -13.34 -3.87 1.36
C GLU A 7 -12.74 -2.66 2.09
N MET A 8 -11.91 -2.86 3.12
CA MET A 8 -11.16 -1.77 3.75
C MET A 8 -10.26 -1.07 2.74
N ALA A 9 -9.52 -1.83 1.94
CA ALA A 9 -8.67 -1.27 0.90
C ALA A 9 -9.46 -0.52 -0.18
N ARG A 10 -10.69 -0.94 -0.51
CA ARG A 10 -11.55 -0.26 -1.48
C ARG A 10 -12.01 1.11 -0.98
N HIS A 11 -12.40 1.19 0.29
CA HIS A 11 -12.97 2.41 0.89
C HIS A 11 -11.94 3.39 1.48
N SER A 12 -10.66 3.02 1.55
CA SER A 12 -9.61 3.91 2.05
C SER A 12 -8.95 4.72 0.94
N ASP A 13 -8.52 5.94 1.24
CA ASP A 13 -7.65 6.73 0.34
C ASP A 13 -6.17 6.57 0.69
N CYS A 14 -5.87 6.14 1.92
CA CYS A 14 -4.53 5.85 2.41
C CYS A 14 -4.56 4.75 3.49
N PHE A 15 -3.39 4.19 3.81
CA PHE A 15 -3.21 3.26 4.92
C PHE A 15 -2.24 3.86 5.93
N ILE A 16 -2.53 3.72 7.22
CA ILE A 16 -1.63 4.16 8.29
C ILE A 16 -1.46 3.04 9.31
N ALA A 17 -0.22 2.65 9.58
CA ALA A 17 0.11 1.77 10.70
C ALA A 17 0.57 2.59 11.91
N LEU A 18 -0.09 2.34 13.04
CA LEU A 18 0.33 2.78 14.37
C LEU A 18 1.19 1.67 15.01
N PRO A 19 2.02 1.99 16.03
CA PRO A 19 2.79 0.98 16.76
C PRO A 19 1.97 -0.24 17.14
N GLY A 20 2.47 -1.43 16.79
CA GLY A 20 1.72 -2.67 16.88
C GLY A 20 2.60 -3.89 16.61
N GLY A 21 2.09 -5.07 16.97
CA GLY A 21 2.82 -6.33 16.84
C GLY A 21 2.71 -6.99 15.47
N TYR A 22 2.84 -8.31 15.44
CA TYR A 22 2.86 -9.09 14.19
C TYR A 22 1.62 -8.91 13.30
N GLY A 23 0.43 -8.75 13.87
CA GLY A 23 -0.79 -8.51 13.08
C GLY A 23 -0.71 -7.21 12.27
N THR A 24 -0.23 -6.14 12.89
CA THR A 24 -0.04 -4.84 12.22
C THR A 24 1.03 -4.93 11.13
N LEU A 25 2.14 -5.62 11.41
CA LEU A 25 3.22 -5.81 10.43
C LEU A 25 2.77 -6.65 9.24
N GLU A 26 1.99 -7.71 9.46
CA GLU A 26 1.43 -8.53 8.38
C GLU A 26 0.51 -7.71 7.49
N GLU A 27 -0.41 -6.93 8.07
CA GLU A 27 -1.33 -6.08 7.30
C GLU A 27 -0.58 -4.96 6.55
N LEU A 28 0.46 -4.38 7.17
CA LEU A 28 1.30 -3.35 6.55
C LEU A 28 2.07 -3.90 5.34
N LEU A 29 2.74 -5.03 5.48
CA LEU A 29 3.53 -5.62 4.39
C LEU A 29 2.64 -6.08 3.22
N GLU A 30 1.41 -6.52 3.50
CA GLU A 30 0.44 -6.88 2.46
C GLU A 30 0.08 -5.66 1.59
N VAL A 31 -0.25 -4.52 2.19
CA VAL A 31 -0.60 -3.30 1.42
C VAL A 31 0.61 -2.70 0.69
N ILE A 32 1.82 -2.78 1.27
CA ILE A 32 3.06 -2.38 0.57
C ILE A 32 3.27 -3.26 -0.67
N THR A 33 3.08 -4.57 -0.53
CA THR A 33 3.24 -5.53 -1.65
C THR A 33 2.23 -5.24 -2.76
N TRP A 34 0.99 -4.89 -2.42
CA TRP A 34 -0.02 -4.51 -3.41
C TRP A 34 0.34 -3.23 -4.16
N ALA A 35 0.85 -2.21 -3.47
CA ALA A 35 1.38 -1.01 -4.11
C ALA A 35 2.55 -1.36 -5.05
N GLN A 36 3.48 -2.21 -4.61
CA GLN A 36 4.62 -2.67 -5.39
C GLN A 36 4.19 -3.44 -6.67
N LEU A 37 3.11 -4.21 -6.62
CA LEU A 37 2.53 -4.91 -7.77
C LEU A 37 1.69 -4.00 -8.68
N GLY A 38 1.54 -2.72 -8.34
CA GLY A 38 0.70 -1.78 -9.08
C GLY A 38 -0.80 -2.06 -8.95
N ILE A 39 -1.21 -2.77 -7.89
CA ILE A 39 -2.62 -3.03 -7.58
C ILE A 39 -3.29 -1.74 -7.09
N HIS A 40 -2.58 -0.87 -6.36
CA HIS A 40 -3.11 0.44 -6.00
C HIS A 40 -2.00 1.49 -5.90
N ASP A 41 -2.41 2.75 -5.97
CA ASP A 41 -1.52 3.92 -5.86
C ASP A 41 -1.70 4.69 -4.54
N LYS A 42 -2.42 4.09 -3.59
CA LYS A 42 -2.73 4.70 -2.28
C LYS A 42 -1.47 4.77 -1.42
N PRO A 43 -1.17 5.91 -0.77
CA PRO A 43 0.00 6.03 0.09
C PRO A 43 -0.10 5.17 1.34
N VAL A 44 1.05 4.68 1.81
CA VAL A 44 1.17 3.88 3.03
C VAL A 44 2.03 4.63 4.05
N GLY A 45 1.44 4.94 5.21
CA GLY A 45 2.04 5.72 6.28
C GLY A 45 2.43 4.90 7.50
N LEU A 46 3.57 5.24 8.11
CA LEU A 46 4.00 4.81 9.43
C LEU A 46 3.97 5.99 10.40
N LEU A 47 3.17 5.88 11.46
CA LEU A 47 3.25 6.81 12.57
C LEU A 47 4.38 6.35 13.52
N ASN A 48 5.57 6.91 13.33
CA ASN A 48 6.80 6.51 14.02
C ASN A 48 6.94 7.16 15.40
N VAL A 49 6.03 6.83 16.31
CA VAL A 49 6.02 7.33 17.69
C VAL A 49 7.29 6.86 18.41
N GLU A 50 8.07 7.80 18.96
CA GLU A 50 9.28 7.51 19.75
C GLU A 50 10.30 6.58 19.06
N GLY A 51 10.35 6.58 17.72
CA GLY A 51 11.27 5.74 16.95
C GLY A 51 10.89 4.26 16.90
N TYR A 52 9.65 3.90 17.20
CA TYR A 52 9.16 2.51 17.20
C TYR A 52 9.51 1.72 15.93
N TYR A 53 9.47 2.37 14.76
CA TYR A 53 9.72 1.77 13.46
C TYR A 53 11.15 2.00 12.92
N ASP A 54 12.08 2.58 13.69
CA ASP A 54 13.43 2.92 13.19
C ASP A 54 14.18 1.69 12.64
N TYR A 55 14.11 0.57 13.35
CA TYR A 55 14.73 -0.68 12.88
C TYR A 55 14.03 -1.28 11.65
N LEU A 56 12.71 -1.13 11.54
CA LEU A 56 11.98 -1.57 10.34
C LEU A 56 12.36 -0.72 9.13
N LEU A 57 12.43 0.59 9.30
CA LEU A 57 12.86 1.51 8.25
C LEU A 57 14.30 1.21 7.81
N THR A 58 15.20 0.99 8.77
CA THR A 58 16.60 0.60 8.50
C THR A 58 16.69 -0.72 7.75
N PHE A 59 15.89 -1.73 8.14
CA PHE A 59 15.82 -3.01 7.44
C PHE A 59 15.37 -2.85 5.98
N ILE A 60 14.36 -2.01 5.74
CA ILE A 60 13.87 -1.74 4.37
C ILE A 60 14.94 -0.99 3.56
N ASP A 61 15.64 -0.02 4.17
CA ASP A 61 16.74 0.69 3.51
C ASP A 61 17.86 -0.28 3.10
N GLN A 62 18.25 -1.21 3.98
CA GLN A 62 19.23 -2.25 3.61
C GLN A 62 18.72 -3.14 2.48
N ALA A 63 17.44 -3.53 2.48
CA ALA A 63 16.87 -4.33 1.40
C ALA A 63 16.88 -3.59 0.04
N VAL A 64 16.83 -2.25 0.05
CA VAL A 64 17.06 -1.44 -1.15
C VAL A 64 18.52 -1.48 -1.57
N GLU A 65 19.46 -1.31 -0.64
CA GLU A 65 20.90 -1.36 -0.92
C GLU A 65 21.35 -2.70 -1.51
N GLU A 66 20.82 -3.80 -0.97
CA GLU A 66 21.10 -5.16 -1.45
C GLU A 66 20.33 -5.53 -2.74
N GLY A 67 19.48 -4.63 -3.25
CA GLY A 67 18.75 -4.81 -4.51
C GLY A 67 17.52 -5.73 -4.43
N PHE A 68 17.03 -6.06 -3.24
CA PHE A 68 15.77 -6.79 -3.05
C PHE A 68 14.53 -5.90 -3.26
N ILE A 69 14.67 -4.59 -2.99
CA ILE A 69 13.63 -3.59 -3.21
C ILE A 69 14.16 -2.54 -4.19
N PHE A 70 13.39 -2.21 -5.23
CA PHE A 70 13.78 -1.14 -6.14
C PHE A 70 13.75 0.23 -5.44
N PRO A 71 14.71 1.14 -5.68
CA PRO A 71 14.72 2.47 -5.07
C PRO A 71 13.43 3.27 -5.29
N SER A 72 12.75 3.09 -6.44
CA SER A 72 11.45 3.70 -6.72
C SER A 72 10.36 3.24 -5.73
N GLN A 73 10.38 1.96 -5.34
CA GLN A 73 9.40 1.33 -4.45
C GLN A 73 9.64 1.65 -2.98
N ARG A 74 10.86 2.08 -2.61
CA ARG A 74 11.14 2.57 -1.25
C ARG A 74 10.23 3.72 -0.82
N ASN A 75 9.79 4.53 -1.79
CA ASN A 75 8.94 5.70 -1.57
C ASN A 75 7.47 5.34 -1.32
N ILE A 76 7.06 4.08 -1.48
CA ILE A 76 5.71 3.61 -1.11
C ILE A 76 5.43 3.88 0.37
N LEU A 77 6.46 3.75 1.21
CA LEU A 77 6.35 3.85 2.67
C LEU A 77 6.80 5.24 3.15
N ILE A 78 5.85 6.01 3.67
CA ILE A 78 6.06 7.34 4.25
C ILE A 78 6.07 7.21 5.77
N SER A 79 7.00 7.88 6.46
CA SER A 79 7.00 7.93 7.92
C SER A 79 7.06 9.36 8.47
N ALA A 80 6.45 9.55 9.65
CA ALA A 80 6.57 10.76 10.43
C ALA A 80 6.36 10.47 11.92
N PRO A 81 6.96 11.26 12.83
CA PRO A 81 6.85 11.03 14.28
C PRO A 81 5.50 11.46 14.89
N ASN A 82 4.68 12.20 14.14
CA ASN A 82 3.40 12.71 14.62
C ASN A 82 2.34 12.72 13.51
N ALA A 83 1.06 12.68 13.89
CA ALA A 83 -0.05 12.55 12.96
C ALA A 83 -0.20 13.75 11.99
N PRO A 84 -0.11 15.02 12.43
CA PRO A 84 -0.20 16.15 11.50
C PRO A 84 0.85 16.11 10.38
N GLU A 85 2.10 15.81 10.73
CA GLU A 85 3.17 15.68 9.75
C GLU A 85 2.96 14.49 8.82
N LEU A 86 2.49 13.36 9.36
CA LEU A 86 2.21 12.18 8.54
C LEU A 86 1.13 12.47 7.51
N VAL A 87 -0.01 13.03 7.94
CA VAL A 87 -1.13 13.35 7.05
C VAL A 87 -0.69 14.29 5.93
N LYS A 88 0.06 15.35 6.27
CA LYS A 88 0.61 16.26 5.26
C LYS A 88 1.47 15.54 4.22
N LYS A 89 2.39 14.66 4.66
CA LYS A 89 3.24 13.89 3.74
C LYS A 89 2.42 12.92 2.86
N LEU A 90 1.35 12.35 3.40
CA LEU A 90 0.45 11.46 2.64
C LEU A 90 -0.35 12.24 1.58
N GLU A 91 -0.79 13.46 1.87
CA GLU A 91 -1.48 14.34 0.90
C GLU A 91 -0.55 14.79 -0.24
N GLU A 92 0.75 14.93 0.03
CA GLU A 92 1.78 15.31 -0.95
C GLU A 92 2.33 14.11 -1.74
N TYR A 93 1.88 12.89 -1.44
CA TYR A 93 2.39 11.68 -2.08
C TYR A 93 2.06 11.61 -3.57
N VAL A 94 3.07 11.24 -4.37
CA VAL A 94 2.92 10.91 -5.78
C VAL A 94 3.49 9.52 -6.03
N PRO A 95 2.70 8.56 -6.56
CA PRO A 95 3.18 7.21 -6.84
C PRO A 95 4.24 7.22 -7.95
N LEU A 96 5.28 6.40 -7.78
CA LEU A 96 6.35 6.22 -8.76
C LEU A 96 6.25 4.81 -9.37
N HIS A 97 5.95 4.72 -10.66
CA HIS A 97 5.74 3.45 -11.36
C HIS A 97 6.95 2.99 -12.19
N GLU A 98 8.16 3.05 -11.64
CA GLU A 98 9.34 2.51 -12.32
C GLU A 98 9.55 1.03 -11.98
N GLY A 99 9.59 0.17 -13.01
CA GLY A 99 10.00 -1.23 -12.89
C GLY A 99 8.90 -2.21 -12.42
N VAL A 100 7.64 -2.01 -12.80
CA VAL A 100 6.54 -2.91 -12.39
C VAL A 100 6.77 -4.33 -12.92
N VAL A 101 6.96 -5.28 -12.00
CA VAL A 101 6.81 -6.72 -12.26
C VAL A 101 5.32 -6.96 -12.54
N ALA A 102 4.97 -7.02 -13.83
CA ALA A 102 3.62 -7.28 -14.37
C ALA A 102 2.49 -6.42 -13.76
N LYS A 103 1.88 -5.54 -14.58
CA LYS A 103 0.68 -4.77 -14.22
C LYS A 103 -0.49 -5.72 -13.87
N ALA A 104 -0.55 -6.20 -12.64
CA ALA A 104 -1.72 -6.85 -12.07
C ALA A 104 -2.74 -5.75 -11.74
N LYS A 105 -3.46 -5.29 -12.76
CA LYS A 105 -4.63 -4.43 -12.55
C LYS A 105 -5.72 -5.26 -11.85
N TRP A 106 -6.45 -4.64 -10.92
CA TRP A 106 -7.58 -5.25 -10.22
C TRP A 106 -8.48 -6.08 -11.15
N GLU A 107 -8.65 -7.37 -10.85
CA GLU A 107 -9.66 -8.21 -11.53
C GLU A 107 -11.11 -7.77 -11.20
N VAL A 108 -11.32 -6.90 -10.22
CA VAL A 108 -12.68 -6.52 -9.78
C VAL A 108 -13.40 -5.63 -10.81
N GLU A 109 -12.67 -4.81 -11.59
CA GLU A 109 -13.30 -4.07 -12.70
C GLU A 109 -13.85 -5.03 -13.77
N GLN A 110 -13.22 -6.19 -13.97
CA GLN A 110 -13.70 -7.21 -14.92
C GLN A 110 -14.96 -7.92 -14.41
N VAL A 111 -15.08 -8.13 -13.10
CA VAL A 111 -16.28 -8.73 -12.49
C VAL A 111 -17.47 -7.79 -12.63
N GLU A 112 -17.29 -6.49 -12.40
CA GLU A 112 -18.36 -5.49 -12.51
C GLU A 112 -18.76 -5.22 -13.97
N LEU A 113 -17.80 -5.21 -14.90
CA LEU A 113 -18.08 -5.18 -16.35
C LEU A 113 -18.86 -6.42 -16.81
N ASN A 114 -18.44 -7.61 -16.38
CA ASN A 114 -19.12 -8.87 -16.76
C ASN A 114 -20.53 -8.96 -16.16
N LEU A 115 -20.73 -8.51 -14.92
CA LEU A 115 -22.05 -8.44 -14.29
C LEU A 115 -22.97 -7.44 -15.00
N ASN A 116 -22.44 -6.30 -15.46
CA ASN A 116 -23.21 -5.30 -16.19
C ASN A 116 -23.49 -5.73 -17.64
N LEU A 117 -22.57 -6.41 -18.31
CA LEU A 117 -22.77 -7.04 -19.62
C LEU A 117 -23.83 -8.14 -19.56
N GLN A 118 -23.78 -9.03 -18.56
CA GLN A 118 -24.80 -10.08 -18.38
C GLN A 118 -26.19 -9.48 -18.12
N LYS A 119 -26.29 -8.39 -17.35
CA LYS A 119 -27.56 -7.66 -17.14
C LYS A 119 -28.07 -6.96 -18.40
N SER A 120 -27.19 -6.52 -19.29
CA SER A 120 -27.55 -5.89 -20.56
C SER A 120 -27.98 -6.89 -21.64
N ILE A 121 -27.49 -8.13 -21.58
CA ILE A 121 -27.84 -9.21 -22.53
C ILE A 121 -29.12 -9.95 -22.08
N ALA A 122 -29.46 -9.90 -20.79
CA ALA A 122 -30.67 -10.50 -20.21
C ALA A 122 -31.92 -9.60 -20.25
N ARG A 123 -31.89 -8.51 -21.03
CA ARG A 123 -33.03 -7.63 -21.35
C ARG A 123 -33.30 -7.68 -22.85
#